data_AF-A0A9X0PGG3-F1
#
_entry.id   AF-A0A9X0PGG3-F1
#
_cell.length_a   1.000
_cell.length_b   1.000
_cell.length_c   1.000
_cell.angle_alpha   90.00
_cell.angle_beta   90.00
_cell.angle_gamma   90.00
#
_symmetry.space_group_name_H-M   'P 1'
#
loop_
_entity.id
_entity.type
_entity.pdbx_description
1 polymer ?
#
loop_
_entity_poly.entity_id
_entity_poly.type
_entity_poly.pdbx_seq_one_letter_code
_entity_poly.pdbx_strand_id
1 'polypeptide(L)' 'MKREGLKKHIYQIYIKSQKRYGSPKITHILRRHGYTVTQRTVSRLMKELSIRSITKKKYKATTHSNHRLPVYPNLLN' A
#
# COMPACT_ATOMS: atom_id res chain seq x y z
N MET A 1 -26.78 -11.58 -7.05
CA MET A 1 -26.07 -11.67 -5.74
C MET A 1 -24.56 -11.37 -5.74
N LYS A 2 -23.89 -10.97 -6.83
CA LYS A 2 -22.43 -11.25 -6.94
C LYS A 2 -21.45 -10.07 -6.82
N ARG A 3 -21.87 -8.80 -6.75
CA ARG A 3 -20.96 -7.63 -6.67
C ARG A 3 -20.84 -7.00 -5.28
N GLU A 4 -21.95 -6.90 -4.55
CA GLU A 4 -22.00 -6.30 -3.20
C GLU A 4 -21.02 -6.98 -2.23
N GLY A 5 -21.06 -8.32 -2.17
CA GLY A 5 -20.19 -9.11 -1.30
C GLY A 5 -18.71 -8.98 -1.67
N LEU A 6 -18.41 -8.88 -2.97
CA LEU A 6 -17.05 -8.68 -3.44
C LEU A 6 -16.50 -7.30 -3.07
N LYS A 7 -17.33 -6.24 -3.16
CA LYS A 7 -16.97 -4.89 -2.69
C LYS A 7 -16.66 -4.89 -1.20
N LYS A 8 -17.51 -5.55 -0.38
CA LYS A 8 -17.29 -5.68 1.07
C LYS A 8 -15.98 -6.39 1.39
N HIS A 9 -15.69 -7.49 0.70
CA HIS A 9 -14.47 -8.26 0.92
C HIS A 9 -13.21 -7.49 0.47
N ILE A 10 -13.27 -6.79 -0.66
CA ILE A 10 -12.20 -5.87 -1.11
C ILE A 10 -11.94 -4.80 -0.03
N TYR A 11 -12.99 -4.21 0.52
CA TYR A 11 -12.86 -3.18 1.55
C TYR A 11 -12.25 -3.72 2.85
N GLN A 12 -12.65 -4.92 3.29
CA GLN A 12 -12.06 -5.59 4.45
C GLN A 12 -10.57 -5.86 4.27
N ILE A 13 -10.15 -6.40 3.10
CA ILE A 13 -8.73 -6.62 2.79
C ILE A 13 -7.97 -5.29 2.78
N TYR A 14 -8.56 -4.25 2.18
CA TYR A 14 -7.97 -2.92 2.11
C TYR A 14 -7.70 -2.33 3.50
N ILE A 15 -8.68 -2.38 4.41
CA ILE A 15 -8.52 -1.92 5.79
C ILE A 15 -7.50 -2.78 6.55
N LYS A 16 -7.58 -4.11 6.44
CA LYS A 16 -6.61 -5.04 7.06
C LYS A 16 -5.17 -4.79 6.59
N SER A 17 -5.00 -4.35 5.34
CA SER A 17 -3.70 -3.99 4.78
C SER A 17 -3.19 -2.59 5.16
N GLN A 18 -3.90 -1.88 6.04
CA GLN A 18 -3.64 -0.46 6.35
C GLN A 18 -3.60 0.40 5.09
N LYS A 19 -4.50 0.14 4.14
CA LYS A 19 -4.61 0.85 2.86
C LYS A 19 -3.40 0.71 1.93
N ARG A 20 -2.46 -0.20 2.22
CA ARG A 20 -1.22 -0.41 1.44
C ARG A 20 -1.43 -1.24 0.18
N TYR A 21 -2.44 -2.09 0.14
CA TYR A 21 -2.63 -3.00 -0.98
C TYR A 21 -3.44 -2.37 -2.11
N GLY A 22 -2.89 -2.44 -3.32
CA GLY A 22 -3.57 -2.10 -4.55
C GLY A 22 -4.28 -3.29 -5.20
N SER A 23 -4.83 -3.05 -6.40
CA SER A 23 -5.54 -4.08 -7.16
C SER A 23 -4.75 -5.37 -7.41
N PRO A 24 -3.42 -5.38 -7.65
CA PRO A 24 -2.68 -6.64 -7.85
C PRO A 24 -2.69 -7.53 -6.60
N LYS A 25 -2.35 -6.95 -5.43
CA LYS A 25 -2.27 -7.70 -4.16
C LYS A 25 -3.64 -8.14 -3.68
N ILE A 26 -4.65 -7.28 -3.81
CA ILE A 26 -6.03 -7.62 -3.44
C ILE A 26 -6.55 -8.74 -4.34
N THR A 27 -6.26 -8.72 -5.65
CA THR A 27 -6.65 -9.80 -6.57
C THR A 27 -6.02 -11.13 -6.20
N HIS A 28 -4.75 -11.15 -5.81
CA HIS A 28 -4.08 -12.38 -5.38
C HIS A 28 -4.71 -12.95 -4.10
N ILE A 29 -5.01 -12.10 -3.12
CA ILE A 29 -5.69 -12.51 -1.88
C ILE A 29 -7.10 -13.04 -2.17
N LEU A 30 -7.86 -12.37 -3.03
CA LEU A 30 -9.18 -12.82 -3.46
C LEU A 30 -9.14 -14.20 -4.13
N ARG A 31 -8.17 -14.44 -5.02
CA ARG A 31 -7.99 -15.75 -5.66
C ARG A 31 -7.65 -16.84 -4.64
N ARG A 32 -6.82 -16.54 -3.65
CA ARG A 32 -6.54 -17.46 -2.53
C ARG A 32 -7.76 -17.79 -1.69
N HIS A 33 -8.73 -16.89 -1.60
CA HIS A 33 -10.02 -17.13 -0.95
C HIS A 33 -11.05 -17.84 -1.86
N GLY A 34 -10.66 -18.29 -3.05
CA GLY A 34 -11.54 -19.03 -3.97
C GLY A 34 -12.33 -18.15 -4.94
N TYR A 35 -12.04 -16.83 -5.00
CA TYR A 35 -12.72 -15.95 -5.95
C TYR A 35 -12.02 -15.92 -7.31
N THR A 36 -12.74 -16.29 -8.37
CA THR A 36 -12.28 -16.17 -9.75
C THR A 36 -12.50 -14.74 -10.26
N VAL A 37 -11.58 -13.83 -9.91
CA VAL A 37 -11.62 -12.43 -10.33
C VAL A 37 -10.36 -12.01 -11.08
N THR A 38 -10.55 -11.09 -12.03
CA THR A 38 -9.45 -10.45 -12.77
C THR A 38 -9.05 -9.14 -12.10
N GLN A 39 -7.78 -8.76 -12.26
CA GLN A 39 -7.27 -7.50 -11.71
C GLN A 39 -8.02 -6.28 -12.26
N ARG A 40 -8.44 -6.31 -13.54
CA ARG A 40 -9.24 -5.25 -14.17
C ARG A 40 -10.56 -5.03 -13.44
N THR A 41 -11.25 -6.11 -13.08
CA THR A 41 -12.51 -6.04 -12.31
C THR A 41 -12.27 -5.48 -10.92
N VAL A 42 -11.25 -5.96 -10.20
CA VAL A 42 -10.89 -5.44 -8.88
C VAL A 42 -10.53 -3.95 -8.96
N SER A 43 -9.78 -3.53 -9.98
CA SER A 43 -9.43 -2.12 -10.18
C SER A 43 -10.65 -1.23 -10.43
N ARG A 44 -11.65 -1.70 -11.20
CA ARG A 44 -12.91 -0.97 -11.41
C ARG A 44 -13.69 -0.85 -10.11
N LEU A 45 -13.81 -1.94 -9.35
CA LEU A 45 -14.50 -1.94 -8.05
C LEU A 45 -13.80 -1.05 -7.01
N MET A 46 -12.47 -1.04 -6.99
CA MET A 46 -11.70 -0.12 -6.14
C MET A 46 -11.96 1.34 -6.52
N LYS A 47 -12.09 1.64 -7.82
CA LYS A 47 -12.42 2.98 -8.31
C LYS A 47 -13.85 3.39 -7.94
N GLU A 48 -14.82 2.48 -8.07
CA GLU A 48 -16.21 2.71 -7.64
C GLU A 48 -16.32 2.95 -6.12
N LEU A 49 -15.46 2.30 -5.33
CA LEU A 49 -15.38 2.48 -3.88
C LEU A 49 -14.48 3.67 -3.47
N SER A 50 -13.93 4.42 -4.42
CA SER A 50 -13.00 5.54 -4.16
C SER A 50 -11.79 5.18 -3.30
N ILE A 51 -11.33 3.92 -3.35
CA ILE A 51 -10.16 3.43 -2.60
C ILE A 51 -8.92 3.30 -3.49
N ARG A 52 -7.75 3.59 -2.93
CA ARG A 52 -6.46 3.52 -3.63
C ARG A 52 -5.34 3.06 -2.71
N SER A 53 -4.37 2.38 -3.30
CA SER A 53 -3.14 1.99 -2.59
C SER A 53 -2.38 3.22 -2.11
N ILE A 54 -2.01 3.24 -0.84
CA ILE A 54 -1.10 4.25 -0.28
C ILE A 54 0.33 3.76 -0.45
N THR A 55 1.16 4.60 -1.07
CA THR A 55 2.62 4.41 -1.14
C THR A 55 3.27 5.34 -0.12
N LYS A 56 4.15 4.81 0.74
CA LYS A 56 4.98 5.65 1.62
C LYS A 56 6.04 6.37 0.78
N LYS A 57 6.21 7.67 0.99
CA LYS A 57 7.34 8.42 0.42
C LYS A 57 8.64 7.79 0.93
N LYS A 58 9.61 7.58 0.04
CA LYS A 58 10.94 7.08 0.43
C LYS A 58 11.59 8.13 1.35
N TYR A 59 12.17 7.70 2.47
CA TYR A 59 12.96 8.58 3.32
C TYR A 59 14.16 9.11 2.52
N LYS A 60 14.39 10.42 2.58
CA LYS A 60 15.56 11.07 1.99
C LYS A 60 16.38 11.64 3.13
N ALA A 61 17.56 11.08 3.36
CA ALA A 61 18.52 11.66 4.29
C ALA A 61 18.88 13.06 3.77
N THR A 62 18.65 14.08 4.61
CA THR A 62 19.03 15.46 4.31
C THR A 62 20.49 15.73 4.64
N THR A 63 21.08 14.91 5.52
CA THR A 63 22.48 14.98 5.90
C THR A 63 23.34 14.11 5.00
N HIS A 64 24.34 14.71 4.35
CA HIS A 64 25.36 13.99 3.60
C HIS A 64 26.48 13.57 4.55
N SER A 65 26.33 12.44 5.23
CA SER A 65 27.31 11.94 6.21
C SER A 65 28.69 11.65 5.63
N ASN A 66 28.79 11.43 4.32
CA ASN A 66 30.05 11.17 3.61
C ASN A 66 30.70 12.47 3.07
N HIS A 67 30.55 13.61 3.75
CA HIS A 67 31.20 14.84 3.33
C HIS A 67 32.63 14.93 3.87
N ARG A 68 33.50 15.64 3.15
CA ARG A 68 34.86 15.96 3.61
C ARG A 68 34.92 17.18 4.53
N LEU A 69 33.78 17.76 4.92
CA LEU A 69 33.73 18.88 5.85
C LEU A 69 34.12 18.43 7.27
N PRO A 70 34.76 19.30 8.07
CA PRO A 70 35.19 18.96 9.42
C PRO A 70 33.99 18.64 10.32
N VAL A 71 34.11 17.53 11.05
CA VAL A 71 33.15 17.15 12.10
C VAL A 71 33.55 17.87 13.39
N TYR A 72 32.62 18.61 13.98
CA TYR A 72 32.87 19.31 15.23
C TYR A 72 32.98 18.31 16.40
N PRO A 73 33.96 18.45 17.31
CA PRO A 73 34.14 17.53 18.42
C PRO A 73 32.96 17.56 19.40
N ASN A 74 32.61 16.41 19.98
CA ASN A 74 31.58 16.32 21.01
C ASN A 74 32.10 16.91 22.33
N LEU A 75 31.44 17.95 22.85
CA LEU A 75 31.84 18.68 24.05
C LEU A 75 31.03 18.32 25.31
N LEU A 76 30.14 17.32 25.24
CA LEU A 76 29.37 16.84 26.38
C LEU A 76 30.14 15.72 27.09
N ASN A 77 30.84 16.08 28.17
CA ASN A 77 31.30 15.18 29.23
C ASN A 77 30.77 15.69 30.57
#